data_AF-A0A437U7R7-F1
#
_entry.id   AF-A0A437U7R7-F1
#
_cell.length_a   1.000
_cell.length_b   1.000
_cell.length_c   1.000
_cell.angle_alpha   90.00
_cell.angle_beta   90.00
_cell.angle_gamma   90.00
#
_symmetry.space_group_name_H-M   'P 1'
#
loop_
_entity.id
_entity.type
_entity.pdbx_description
1 polymer ?
#
loop_
_entity_poly.entity_id
_entity_poly.type
_entity_poly.pdbx_seq_one_letter_code
_entity_poly.pdbx_strand_id
1 'polypeptide(L)'
;MINQIFQYMKLNRSNLSFLIAIIICCQSIYSQEYLSTLHKQNPLTSDQWQSLFPNRAGLNPGHPQGYTTDFFSYNNFTQARNEMADYLVKIRKKQGINGELITITKKSSKVVYNYSDVEASWYSNTTPETIINVDFADFINTSNSVNNTRELGAFLANISKETTGGWQTPVGGGSLGDYARWGLYFVHELGYNVTNSAGAYSQASTEYPANPTKGYYGRGPIQLSWNYNYGQFSKFLYNDKNVLLNNPDLIQQDGVLAFKSAIWFWMMPQWPKPSCHQVMHDLWVPNIGEYAMNKMYLKGFAHTNNIINGGLECRSSSSSVFTVKVALRSDLYKYYLGILGLNSNQIAGEDSGQYTTTCFQETSNAMQDYQSANVLATKCFDLENFIYSPNPVQENLTIQYKKNIDQIVIYGLDGKEIQKIPIQKTSAELDSNKFEKGIYLLKVISEGESAIFRIVKN
;
A
#
# COMPACT_ATOMS: atom_id res chain seq x y z
N MET A 1 1.76 25.61 71.38
CA MET A 1 0.61 24.74 71.05
C MET A 1 1.10 23.67 70.06
N ILE A 2 1.88 22.65 70.43
CA ILE A 2 1.51 21.48 71.23
C ILE A 2 -0.01 21.28 71.32
N ASN A 3 -0.47 20.13 70.81
CA ASN A 3 -1.70 19.46 71.22
C ASN A 3 -3.05 20.09 70.86
N GLN A 4 -3.29 20.34 69.57
CA GLN A 4 -4.59 20.00 68.97
C GLN A 4 -4.41 19.10 67.75
N ILE A 5 -3.81 17.96 68.09
CA ILE A 5 -4.03 16.68 67.44
C ILE A 5 -5.55 16.43 67.38
N PHE A 6 -6.04 16.13 66.18
CA PHE A 6 -7.06 15.12 65.93
C PHE A 6 -8.43 15.35 66.58
N GLN A 7 -9.25 16.22 65.99
CA GLN A 7 -10.67 15.91 65.85
C GLN A 7 -11.17 16.41 64.50
N TYR A 8 -11.92 15.56 63.81
CA TYR A 8 -12.57 15.80 62.51
C TYR A 8 -11.68 15.79 61.26
N MET A 9 -11.25 14.58 60.86
CA MET A 9 -11.62 14.03 59.56
C MET A 9 -11.33 12.53 59.55
N LYS A 10 -12.33 11.74 59.97
CA LYS A 10 -12.45 10.34 59.54
C LYS A 10 -12.69 10.37 58.02
N LEU A 11 -11.62 10.43 57.24
CA LEU A 11 -11.70 10.09 55.83
C LEU A 11 -11.92 8.57 55.76
N ASN A 12 -13.19 8.21 55.56
CA ASN A 12 -13.63 6.86 55.30
C ASN A 12 -12.76 6.24 54.19
N ARG A 13 -12.40 4.95 54.32
CA ARG A 13 -11.63 4.22 53.29
C ARG A 13 -12.22 4.33 51.88
N SER A 14 -13.52 4.63 51.75
CA SER A 14 -14.19 4.90 50.47
C SER A 14 -13.74 6.18 49.76
N ASN A 15 -13.26 7.21 50.48
CA ASN A 15 -12.85 8.48 49.88
C ASN A 15 -11.39 8.47 49.39
N LEU A 16 -10.54 7.60 49.95
CA LEU A 16 -9.19 7.39 49.43
C LEU A 16 -9.22 6.61 48.11
N SER A 17 -10.15 5.65 47.96
CA SER A 17 -10.43 4.96 46.70
C SER A 17 -10.96 5.90 45.63
N PHE A 18 -11.77 6.90 46.00
CA PHE A 18 -12.31 7.90 45.07
C PHE A 18 -11.24 8.89 44.60
N LEU A 19 -10.33 9.33 45.49
CA LEU A 19 -9.22 10.22 45.11
C LEU A 19 -8.18 9.49 44.23
N ILE A 20 -7.88 8.23 44.52
CA ILE A 20 -6.99 7.39 43.69
C ILE A 20 -7.66 7.08 42.34
N ALA A 21 -8.97 6.83 42.30
CA ALA A 21 -9.72 6.64 41.05
C ALA A 21 -9.74 7.91 40.19
N ILE A 22 -9.86 9.11 40.79
CA ILE A 22 -9.83 10.39 40.05
C ILE A 22 -8.42 10.70 39.52
N ILE A 23 -7.36 10.38 40.27
CA ILE A 23 -5.98 10.57 39.80
C ILE A 23 -5.62 9.56 38.69
N ILE A 24 -6.06 8.30 38.82
CA ILE A 24 -5.89 7.28 37.76
C ILE A 24 -6.74 7.63 36.53
N CYS A 25 -7.96 8.14 36.71
CA CYS A 25 -8.83 8.57 35.61
C CYS A 25 -8.30 9.84 34.93
N CYS A 26 -7.75 10.80 35.66
CA CYS A 26 -7.06 11.96 35.08
C CYS A 26 -5.75 11.57 34.38
N GLN A 27 -4.97 10.60 34.90
CA GLN A 27 -3.77 10.09 34.21
C GLN A 27 -4.10 9.21 32.99
N SER A 28 -5.25 8.53 32.97
CA SER A 28 -5.71 7.79 31.79
C SER A 28 -6.33 8.70 30.74
N ILE A 29 -7.02 9.79 31.13
CA ILE A 29 -7.52 10.82 30.20
C ILE A 29 -6.37 11.66 29.64
N TYR A 30 -5.40 12.09 30.48
CA TYR A 30 -4.20 12.77 29.98
C TYR A 30 -3.32 11.87 29.13
N SER A 31 -3.21 10.57 29.43
CA SER A 31 -2.46 9.65 28.55
C SER A 31 -3.20 9.32 27.27
N GLN A 32 -4.54 9.26 27.25
CA GLN A 32 -5.32 9.13 26.01
C GLN A 32 -5.28 10.40 25.16
N GLU A 33 -5.39 11.60 25.75
CA GLU A 33 -5.20 12.85 25.01
C GLU A 33 -3.75 12.97 24.50
N TYR A 34 -2.75 12.66 25.33
CA TYR A 34 -1.33 12.70 24.96
C TYR A 34 -0.96 11.67 23.88
N LEU A 35 -1.46 10.43 23.96
CA LEU A 35 -1.31 9.40 22.92
C LEU A 35 -2.10 9.76 21.64
N SER A 36 -3.27 10.39 21.77
CA SER A 36 -4.05 10.89 20.62
C SER A 36 -3.41 12.10 19.94
N THR A 37 -2.55 12.85 20.65
CA THR A 37 -1.73 13.93 20.08
C THR A 37 -0.38 13.45 19.55
N LEU A 38 0.19 12.37 20.10
CA LEU A 38 1.43 11.75 19.61
C LEU A 38 1.22 11.08 18.24
N HIS A 39 0.04 10.51 18.00
CA HIS A 39 -0.40 9.94 16.71
C HIS A 39 -0.96 10.98 15.71
N LYS A 40 -0.59 12.26 15.86
CA LYS A 40 -1.05 13.36 14.98
C LYS A 40 0.06 14.28 14.50
N GLN A 41 1.33 14.00 14.82
CA GLN A 41 2.41 14.78 14.23
C GLN A 41 2.60 14.36 12.78
N ASN A 42 2.48 15.33 11.87
CA ASN A 42 2.92 15.13 10.50
C ASN A 42 4.42 14.83 10.55
N PRO A 43 4.90 13.70 9.98
CA PRO A 43 6.33 13.39 9.98
C PRO A 43 7.19 14.45 9.28
N LEU A 44 6.59 15.40 8.56
CA LEU A 44 7.24 16.61 8.06
C LEU A 44 6.70 17.88 8.71
N THR A 45 7.61 18.77 9.10
CA THR A 45 7.28 20.16 9.44
C THR A 45 7.07 21.02 8.19
N SER A 46 6.45 22.20 8.34
CA SER A 46 6.33 23.16 7.24
C SER A 46 7.71 23.60 6.70
N ASP A 47 8.70 23.78 7.58
CA ASP A 47 10.05 24.19 7.18
C ASP A 47 10.78 23.11 6.39
N GLN A 48 10.61 21.85 6.79
CA GLN A 48 11.12 20.72 6.00
C GLN A 48 10.44 20.67 4.63
N TRP A 49 9.12 20.87 4.54
CA TRP A 49 8.41 20.93 3.25
C TRP A 49 8.94 22.04 2.33
N GLN A 50 9.15 23.23 2.90
CA GLN A 50 9.72 24.37 2.16
C GLN A 50 11.13 24.08 1.65
N SER A 51 11.96 23.42 2.46
CA SER A 51 13.32 23.05 2.11
C SER A 51 13.38 21.95 1.05
N LEU A 52 12.46 20.98 1.11
CA LEU A 52 12.36 19.88 0.16
C LEU A 52 11.90 20.36 -1.22
N PHE A 53 10.89 21.23 -1.26
CA PHE A 53 10.24 21.64 -2.51
C PHE A 53 10.34 23.14 -2.79
N PRO A 54 11.54 23.74 -2.82
CA PRO A 54 11.70 25.18 -2.92
C PRO A 54 11.25 25.75 -4.28
N ASN A 55 11.16 24.91 -5.32
CA ASN A 55 10.76 25.34 -6.66
C ASN A 55 9.33 24.98 -7.05
N ARG A 56 8.52 24.40 -6.14
CA ARG A 56 7.18 23.90 -6.46
C ARG A 56 6.26 24.95 -7.08
N ALA A 57 5.21 24.47 -7.77
CA ALA A 57 4.23 25.29 -8.49
C ALA A 57 3.73 26.48 -7.64
N GLY A 58 3.94 27.69 -8.16
CA GLY A 58 3.48 28.93 -7.54
C GLY A 58 4.48 29.71 -6.72
N LEU A 59 5.71 29.21 -6.51
CA LEU A 59 6.76 29.94 -5.79
C LEU A 59 7.67 30.77 -6.69
N ASN A 60 7.87 30.34 -7.94
CA ASN A 60 8.75 31.01 -8.89
C ASN A 60 7.95 31.89 -9.88
N PRO A 61 8.27 33.18 -10.01
CA PRO A 61 7.75 34.01 -11.09
C PRO A 61 8.08 33.39 -12.45
N GLY A 62 7.10 33.33 -13.35
CA GLY A 62 7.31 32.75 -14.69
C GLY A 62 7.19 31.23 -14.77
N HIS A 63 6.56 30.57 -13.79
CA HIS A 63 6.21 29.15 -13.90
C HIS A 63 5.48 28.88 -15.24
N PRO A 64 5.90 27.87 -16.03
CA PRO A 64 5.42 27.67 -17.40
C PRO A 64 3.91 27.36 -17.50
N GLN A 65 3.31 26.88 -16.41
CA GLN A 65 1.87 26.62 -16.31
C GLN A 65 1.08 27.76 -15.63
N GLY A 66 1.72 28.92 -15.38
CA GLY A 66 1.04 30.14 -14.93
C GLY A 66 0.63 30.18 -13.45
N TYR A 67 1.01 29.19 -12.63
CA TYR A 67 0.75 29.22 -11.19
C TYR A 67 1.53 30.34 -10.50
N THR A 68 0.80 31.20 -9.78
CA THR A 68 1.32 32.38 -9.06
C THR A 68 1.07 32.33 -7.55
N THR A 69 0.41 31.26 -7.09
CA THR A 69 0.12 30.98 -5.68
C THR A 69 0.67 29.61 -5.34
N ASP A 70 1.23 29.41 -4.14
CA ASP A 70 1.80 28.14 -3.67
C ASP A 70 0.77 26.99 -3.73
N PHE A 71 0.70 26.33 -4.89
CA PHE A 71 -0.36 25.38 -5.23
C PHE A 71 -0.19 24.08 -4.46
N PHE A 72 1.07 23.62 -4.36
CA PHE A 72 1.46 22.45 -3.58
C PHE A 72 1.98 22.83 -2.20
N SER A 73 1.31 23.76 -1.52
CA SER A 73 1.69 24.20 -0.18
C SER A 73 1.55 23.08 0.86
N TYR A 74 2.32 23.20 1.95
CA TYR A 74 2.21 22.34 3.11
C TYR A 74 0.79 22.36 3.72
N ASN A 75 0.13 23.52 3.69
CA ASN A 75 -1.24 23.68 4.18
C ASN A 75 -2.22 22.87 3.32
N ASN A 76 -2.08 22.90 1.99
CA ASN A 76 -2.94 22.12 1.11
C ASN A 76 -2.74 20.61 1.32
N PHE A 77 -1.50 20.15 1.49
CA PHE A 77 -1.18 18.75 1.80
C PHE A 77 -1.79 18.30 3.14
N THR A 78 -1.58 19.08 4.20
CA THR A 78 -2.09 18.75 5.54
C THR A 78 -3.62 18.80 5.60
N GLN A 79 -4.24 19.78 4.95
CA GLN A 79 -5.69 19.84 4.82
C GLN A 79 -6.24 18.63 4.08
N ALA A 80 -5.67 18.27 2.92
CA ALA A 80 -6.08 17.10 2.15
C ALA A 80 -5.98 15.82 3.00
N ARG A 81 -4.87 15.61 3.71
CA ARG A 81 -4.71 14.47 4.62
C ARG A 81 -5.79 14.43 5.69
N ASN A 82 -6.04 15.56 6.36
CA ASN A 82 -7.02 15.62 7.44
C ASN A 82 -8.45 15.35 6.94
N GLU A 83 -8.80 15.86 5.76
CA GLU A 83 -10.11 15.61 5.15
C GLU A 83 -10.25 14.17 4.64
N MET A 84 -9.18 13.60 4.07
CA MET A 84 -9.18 12.21 3.60
C MET A 84 -9.24 11.21 4.75
N ALA A 85 -8.69 11.55 5.92
CA ALA A 85 -8.78 10.73 7.13
C ALA A 85 -10.21 10.46 7.61
N ASP A 86 -11.22 11.16 7.07
CA ASP A 86 -12.63 10.93 7.37
C ASP A 86 -13.24 9.71 6.62
N TYR A 87 -12.51 9.11 5.69
CA TYR A 87 -13.02 8.05 4.83
C TYR A 87 -12.55 6.66 5.28
N LEU A 88 -13.48 5.72 5.37
CA LEU A 88 -13.22 4.30 5.59
C LEU A 88 -13.78 3.50 4.41
N VAL A 89 -12.93 2.72 3.76
CA VAL A 89 -13.32 1.80 2.69
C VAL A 89 -13.45 0.39 3.27
N LYS A 90 -14.56 -0.28 3.00
CA LYS A 90 -14.76 -1.69 3.32
C LYS A 90 -14.94 -2.47 2.02
N ILE A 91 -13.99 -3.36 1.74
CA ILE A 91 -13.97 -4.27 0.60
C ILE A 91 -14.38 -5.66 1.08
N ARG A 92 -15.44 -6.21 0.51
CA ARG A 92 -15.95 -7.55 0.83
C ARG A 92 -15.75 -8.46 -0.36
N LYS A 93 -15.09 -9.60 -0.14
CA LYS A 93 -14.76 -10.60 -1.17
C LYS A 93 -15.24 -11.98 -0.72
N LYS A 94 -15.51 -12.88 -1.66
CA LYS A 94 -15.79 -14.30 -1.40
C LYS A 94 -14.83 -15.15 -2.21
N GLN A 95 -14.23 -16.17 -1.58
CA GLN A 95 -13.26 -17.03 -2.24
C GLN A 95 -13.91 -17.77 -3.42
N GLY A 96 -13.26 -17.74 -4.58
CA GLY A 96 -13.75 -18.40 -5.80
C GLY A 96 -14.98 -17.75 -6.45
N ILE A 97 -15.45 -16.60 -5.94
CA ILE A 97 -16.58 -15.86 -6.49
C ILE A 97 -16.07 -14.56 -7.11
N ASN A 98 -16.46 -14.29 -8.36
CA ASN A 98 -16.12 -13.05 -9.05
C ASN A 98 -16.83 -11.84 -8.43
N GLY A 99 -16.12 -10.72 -8.34
CA GLY A 99 -16.64 -9.44 -7.87
C GLY A 99 -16.26 -9.10 -6.44
N GLU A 100 -16.16 -7.80 -6.18
CA GLU A 100 -15.91 -7.24 -4.85
C GLU A 100 -16.96 -6.17 -4.56
N LEU A 101 -17.63 -6.30 -3.41
CA LEU A 101 -18.57 -5.29 -2.92
C LEU A 101 -17.78 -4.29 -2.09
N ILE A 102 -17.68 -3.06 -2.58
CA ILE A 102 -16.94 -1.99 -1.91
C ILE A 102 -17.93 -0.93 -1.44
N THR A 103 -17.84 -0.63 -0.14
CA THR A 103 -18.59 0.47 0.48
C THR A 103 -17.63 1.51 1.03
N ILE A 104 -18.02 2.78 0.96
CA ILE A 104 -17.29 3.88 1.58
C ILE A 104 -18.16 4.45 2.69
N THR A 105 -17.55 4.63 3.85
CA THR A 105 -18.15 5.31 5.00
C THR A 105 -17.44 6.64 5.21
N LYS A 106 -18.19 7.74 5.22
CA LYS A 106 -17.71 9.02 5.72
C LYS A 106 -17.94 9.07 7.24
N LYS A 107 -16.87 8.96 8.03
CA LYS A 107 -16.93 8.70 9.48
C LYS A 107 -17.65 9.82 10.24
N SER A 108 -17.42 11.08 9.88
CA SER A 108 -18.02 12.27 10.50
C SER A 108 -19.55 12.31 10.37
N SER A 109 -20.07 11.98 9.19
CA SER A 109 -21.51 12.02 8.89
C SER A 109 -22.20 10.66 9.05
N LYS A 110 -21.42 9.57 9.17
CA LYS A 110 -21.87 8.17 9.15
C LYS A 110 -22.59 7.78 7.85
N VAL A 111 -22.47 8.58 6.79
CA VAL A 111 -23.03 8.26 5.47
C VAL A 111 -22.23 7.11 4.87
N VAL A 112 -22.95 6.09 4.39
CA VAL A 112 -22.39 4.93 3.69
C VAL A 112 -22.95 4.87 2.28
N TYR A 113 -22.10 4.62 1.29
CA TYR A 113 -22.50 4.46 -0.10
C TYR A 113 -21.71 3.35 -0.80
N ASN A 114 -22.34 2.74 -1.81
CA ASN A 114 -21.74 1.70 -2.63
C ASN A 114 -20.77 2.33 -3.63
N TYR A 115 -19.49 1.98 -3.51
CA TYR A 115 -18.45 2.37 -4.44
C TYR A 115 -18.34 1.39 -5.61
N SER A 116 -18.53 0.10 -5.36
CA SER A 116 -18.75 -0.92 -6.38
C SER A 116 -19.88 -1.82 -5.89
N ASP A 117 -20.54 -2.51 -6.81
CA ASP A 117 -21.57 -3.49 -6.48
C ASP A 117 -21.25 -4.85 -7.11
N VAL A 118 -22.03 -5.85 -6.74
CA VAL A 118 -21.88 -7.24 -7.17
C VAL A 118 -23.21 -7.77 -7.69
N GLU A 119 -23.16 -8.81 -8.50
CA GLU A 119 -24.34 -9.47 -9.03
C GLU A 119 -25.21 -10.07 -7.91
N ALA A 120 -26.51 -10.21 -8.16
CA ALA A 120 -27.47 -10.74 -7.18
C ALA A 120 -27.06 -12.12 -6.63
N SER A 121 -26.44 -12.96 -7.47
CA SER A 121 -25.94 -14.29 -7.09
C SER A 121 -24.85 -14.24 -6.02
N TRP A 122 -24.09 -13.15 -5.95
CA TRP A 122 -23.05 -12.94 -4.93
C TRP A 122 -23.67 -12.88 -3.53
N TYR A 123 -24.81 -12.19 -3.37
CA TYR A 123 -25.50 -12.06 -2.08
C TYR A 123 -26.08 -13.39 -1.58
N SER A 124 -26.63 -14.20 -2.49
CA SER A 124 -27.19 -15.52 -2.15
C SER A 124 -26.13 -16.60 -1.90
N ASN A 125 -24.88 -16.38 -2.33
CA ASN A 125 -23.81 -17.35 -2.16
C ASN A 125 -23.35 -17.43 -0.68
N THR A 126 -23.22 -18.65 -0.14
CA THR A 126 -22.92 -18.88 1.28
C THR A 126 -21.44 -18.92 1.62
N THR A 127 -20.54 -18.79 0.64
CA THR A 127 -19.09 -18.71 0.87
C THR A 127 -18.79 -17.57 1.86
N PRO A 128 -18.01 -17.82 2.93
CA PRO A 128 -17.64 -16.79 3.89
C PRO A 128 -16.96 -15.59 3.23
N GLU A 129 -17.22 -14.41 3.78
CA GLU A 129 -16.63 -13.18 3.29
C GLU A 129 -15.27 -12.92 3.93
N THR A 130 -14.31 -12.55 3.10
CA THR A 130 -13.10 -11.86 3.53
C THR A 130 -13.36 -10.36 3.48
N ILE A 131 -13.10 -9.68 4.59
CA ILE A 131 -13.29 -8.23 4.72
C ILE A 131 -11.92 -7.57 4.82
N ILE A 132 -11.68 -6.59 3.95
CA ILE A 132 -10.52 -5.70 4.01
C ILE A 132 -11.03 -4.31 4.31
N ASN A 133 -10.56 -3.72 5.41
CA ASN A 133 -10.81 -2.33 5.74
C ASN A 133 -9.58 -1.50 5.37
N VAL A 134 -9.80 -0.38 4.68
CA VAL A 134 -8.78 0.63 4.41
C VAL A 134 -9.27 1.92 5.06
N ASP A 135 -8.73 2.24 6.23
CA ASP A 135 -8.99 3.51 6.88
C ASP A 135 -8.02 4.55 6.32
N PHE A 136 -8.54 5.62 5.71
CA PHE A 136 -7.69 6.65 5.16
C PHE A 136 -7.00 7.49 6.25
N ALA A 137 -7.42 7.36 7.52
CA ALA A 137 -6.69 7.90 8.65
C ALA A 137 -5.34 7.19 8.90
N ASP A 138 -5.12 6.01 8.31
CA ASP A 138 -3.88 5.24 8.45
C ASP A 138 -2.78 5.73 7.49
N PHE A 139 -3.10 6.58 6.51
CA PHE A 139 -2.11 7.16 5.60
C PHE A 139 -1.02 7.87 6.41
N ILE A 140 0.22 7.38 6.33
CA ILE A 140 1.41 7.82 7.08
C ILE A 140 1.19 7.89 8.61
N ASN A 141 0.24 7.13 9.15
CA ASN A 141 -0.22 7.28 10.52
C ASN A 141 -0.71 5.97 11.16
N THR A 142 -0.04 4.85 10.88
CA THR A 142 -0.27 3.59 11.60
C THR A 142 0.51 3.56 12.92
N SER A 143 0.38 2.48 13.69
CA SER A 143 1.19 2.26 14.90
C SER A 143 2.68 1.97 14.60
N ASN A 144 3.05 1.68 13.35
CA ASN A 144 4.44 1.41 12.97
C ASN A 144 5.10 2.69 12.42
N SER A 145 5.77 3.44 13.30
CA SER A 145 6.42 4.71 12.93
C SER A 145 7.51 4.55 11.86
N VAL A 146 8.22 3.43 11.82
CA VAL A 146 9.22 3.16 10.78
C VAL A 146 8.54 3.02 9.43
N ASN A 147 7.45 2.25 9.34
CA ASN A 147 6.69 2.13 8.09
C ASN A 147 5.97 3.43 7.72
N ASN A 148 5.54 4.26 8.67
CA ASN A 148 5.02 5.60 8.37
C ASN A 148 6.09 6.48 7.70
N THR A 149 7.33 6.45 8.21
CA THR A 149 8.46 7.18 7.61
C THR A 149 8.79 6.64 6.21
N ARG A 150 8.82 5.32 6.04
CA ARG A 150 9.03 4.68 4.74
C ARG A 150 7.91 5.03 3.76
N GLU A 151 6.65 4.96 4.18
CA GLU A 151 5.50 5.32 3.37
C GLU A 151 5.55 6.78 2.93
N LEU A 152 5.85 7.72 3.85
CA LEU A 152 5.99 9.12 3.49
C LEU A 152 7.13 9.32 2.48
N GLY A 153 8.31 8.74 2.72
CA GLY A 153 9.43 8.81 1.79
C GLY A 153 9.05 8.28 0.40
N ALA A 154 8.32 7.17 0.35
CA ALA A 154 7.87 6.54 -0.89
C ALA A 154 6.82 7.39 -1.63
N PHE A 155 5.87 7.98 -0.89
CA PHE A 155 4.88 8.89 -1.43
C PHE A 155 5.56 10.13 -2.02
N LEU A 156 6.46 10.77 -1.25
CA LEU A 156 7.22 11.93 -1.72
C LEU A 156 8.08 11.60 -2.94
N ALA A 157 8.78 10.46 -2.97
CA ALA A 157 9.61 10.05 -4.09
C ALA A 157 8.80 9.93 -5.38
N ASN A 158 7.65 9.26 -5.31
CA ASN A 158 6.79 9.07 -6.46
C ASN A 158 6.19 10.39 -6.94
N ILE A 159 5.57 11.19 -6.07
CA ILE A 159 4.98 12.46 -6.50
C ILE A 159 6.06 13.42 -7.02
N SER A 160 7.26 13.40 -6.44
CA SER A 160 8.38 14.22 -6.90
C SER A 160 8.78 13.84 -8.31
N LYS A 161 8.97 12.55 -8.60
CA LYS A 161 9.21 12.11 -9.97
C LYS A 161 8.09 12.61 -10.87
N GLU A 162 6.82 12.30 -10.56
CA GLU A 162 5.70 12.57 -11.46
C GLU A 162 5.57 14.05 -11.87
N THR A 163 6.04 14.95 -11.00
CA THR A 163 5.87 16.39 -11.15
C THR A 163 7.20 17.13 -11.30
N THR A 164 8.32 16.42 -11.46
CA THR A 164 9.64 17.06 -11.39
C THR A 164 9.87 18.02 -12.54
N GLY A 165 10.36 19.22 -12.20
CA GLY A 165 10.97 20.15 -13.15
C GLY A 165 12.49 20.03 -13.20
N GLY A 166 13.08 19.07 -12.47
CA GLY A 166 14.52 18.86 -12.38
C GLY A 166 15.09 18.13 -13.58
N TRP A 167 16.40 18.19 -13.73
CA TRP A 167 17.12 17.61 -14.87
C TRP A 167 18.51 17.07 -14.49
N GLN A 168 18.91 17.16 -13.23
CA GLN A 168 20.26 16.87 -12.80
C GLN A 168 20.31 15.82 -11.67
N THR A 169 21.26 14.89 -11.82
CA THR A 169 21.74 13.95 -10.80
C THR A 169 23.14 14.38 -10.29
N PRO A 170 23.60 13.93 -9.10
CA PRO A 170 22.91 13.05 -8.16
C PRO A 170 21.76 13.78 -7.43
N VAL A 171 20.75 13.00 -7.03
CA VAL A 171 19.68 13.48 -6.16
C VAL A 171 20.28 13.88 -4.80
N GLY A 172 19.88 15.03 -4.28
CA GLY A 172 20.38 15.54 -3.00
C GLY A 172 21.78 16.16 -3.05
N GLY A 173 22.33 16.35 -4.26
CA GLY A 173 23.59 17.06 -4.47
C GLY A 173 23.48 18.58 -4.26
N GLY A 174 22.27 19.12 -4.17
CA GLY A 174 22.00 20.53 -3.85
C GLY A 174 22.21 21.51 -5.01
N SER A 175 22.65 21.02 -6.17
CA SER A 175 22.87 21.82 -7.38
C SER A 175 21.55 22.37 -7.97
N LEU A 176 21.66 23.40 -8.82
CA LEU A 176 20.53 23.89 -9.59
C LEU A 176 20.08 22.81 -10.59
N GLY A 177 18.82 22.39 -10.51
CA GLY A 177 18.27 21.33 -11.35
C GLY A 177 18.25 19.95 -10.67
N ASP A 178 18.72 19.84 -9.42
CA ASP A 178 18.61 18.62 -8.60
C ASP A 178 17.15 18.16 -8.51
N TYR A 179 16.86 16.94 -8.96
CA TYR A 179 15.50 16.40 -9.01
C TYR A 179 14.72 16.51 -7.69
N ALA A 180 15.38 16.39 -6.53
CA ALA A 180 14.71 16.53 -5.23
C ALA A 180 14.14 17.94 -5.03
N ARG A 181 14.91 18.98 -5.38
CA ARG A 181 14.52 20.39 -5.18
C ARG A 181 13.46 20.88 -6.16
N TRP A 182 13.17 20.08 -7.18
CA TRP A 182 12.23 20.40 -8.25
C TRP A 182 11.03 19.44 -8.31
N GLY A 183 10.83 18.61 -7.28
CA GLY A 183 9.56 17.91 -7.09
C GLY A 183 8.40 18.90 -6.89
N LEU A 184 7.18 18.49 -7.29
CA LEU A 184 5.97 19.31 -7.25
C LEU A 184 6.08 20.60 -8.10
N TYR A 185 6.89 20.58 -9.16
CA TYR A 185 7.01 21.70 -10.08
C TYR A 185 5.80 21.75 -11.03
N PHE A 186 5.60 20.70 -11.83
CA PHE A 186 4.47 20.66 -12.77
C PHE A 186 3.19 20.18 -12.09
N VAL A 187 2.09 20.91 -12.29
CA VAL A 187 0.76 20.54 -11.77
C VAL A 187 0.04 19.59 -12.71
N HIS A 188 0.31 19.69 -14.01
CA HIS A 188 -0.29 18.83 -15.01
C HIS A 188 0.69 18.39 -16.09
N GLU A 189 0.33 17.37 -16.85
CA GLU A 189 1.17 16.74 -17.85
C GLU A 189 1.59 17.75 -18.94
N LEU A 190 2.88 17.70 -19.30
CA LEU A 190 3.43 18.53 -20.37
C LEU A 190 2.82 18.17 -21.72
N GLY A 191 2.58 19.18 -22.55
CA GLY A 191 1.98 19.02 -23.88
C GLY A 191 0.45 19.00 -23.88
N TYR A 192 -0.20 18.87 -22.72
CA TYR A 192 -1.65 18.91 -22.59
C TYR A 192 -2.13 20.13 -21.82
N ASN A 193 -3.27 20.67 -22.25
CA ASN A 193 -4.00 21.72 -21.57
C ASN A 193 -5.51 21.63 -21.92
N VAL A 194 -6.32 22.53 -21.37
CA VAL A 194 -7.78 22.55 -21.56
C VAL A 194 -8.22 22.74 -23.01
N THR A 195 -7.36 23.27 -23.88
CA THR A 195 -7.69 23.60 -25.28
C THR A 195 -7.28 22.51 -26.27
N ASN A 196 -6.35 21.61 -25.92
CA ASN A 196 -5.77 20.64 -26.86
C ASN A 196 -5.90 19.17 -26.43
N SER A 197 -6.66 18.88 -25.37
CA SER A 197 -6.68 17.56 -24.72
C SER A 197 -7.97 16.76 -24.93
N ALA A 198 -8.93 17.25 -25.72
CA ALA A 198 -10.19 16.54 -25.96
C ALA A 198 -9.94 15.10 -26.46
N GLY A 199 -10.49 14.12 -25.74
CA GLY A 199 -10.32 12.69 -26.03
C GLY A 199 -8.99 12.07 -25.55
N ALA A 200 -8.02 12.86 -25.09
CA ALA A 200 -6.77 12.34 -24.57
C ALA A 200 -7.01 11.47 -23.32
N TYR A 201 -6.29 10.35 -23.22
CA TYR A 201 -6.40 9.39 -22.12
C TYR A 201 -7.84 8.88 -21.89
N SER A 202 -8.57 8.65 -22.98
CA SER A 202 -9.92 8.09 -22.95
C SER A 202 -9.91 6.63 -23.38
N GLN A 203 -10.44 5.76 -22.51
CA GLN A 203 -10.69 4.36 -22.80
C GLN A 203 -12.21 4.11 -22.73
N ALA A 204 -12.72 3.31 -23.67
CA ALA A 204 -14.10 2.88 -23.64
C ALA A 204 -14.41 2.17 -22.32
N SER A 205 -15.43 2.66 -21.61
CA SER A 205 -15.88 2.11 -20.33
C SER A 205 -17.37 2.38 -20.17
N THR A 206 -18.13 1.35 -19.85
CA THR A 206 -19.55 1.47 -19.51
C THR A 206 -19.73 2.08 -18.12
N GLU A 207 -18.83 1.76 -17.19
CA GLU A 207 -18.90 2.24 -15.82
C GLU A 207 -18.40 3.69 -15.70
N TYR A 208 -17.32 4.06 -16.39
CA TYR A 208 -16.72 5.40 -16.33
C TYR A 208 -16.61 6.00 -17.73
N PRO A 209 -17.74 6.30 -18.40
CA PRO A 209 -17.72 6.79 -19.78
C PRO A 209 -16.97 8.12 -19.87
N ALA A 210 -16.02 8.21 -20.80
CA ALA A 210 -15.30 9.44 -21.07
C ALA A 210 -16.22 10.51 -21.68
N ASN A 211 -16.09 11.75 -21.21
CA ASN A 211 -16.68 12.90 -21.89
C ASN A 211 -15.79 13.25 -23.10
N PRO A 212 -16.30 13.21 -24.35
CA PRO A 212 -15.49 13.37 -25.54
C PRO A 212 -14.89 14.78 -25.69
N THR A 213 -15.44 15.78 -24.98
CA THR A 213 -14.93 17.16 -24.99
C THR A 213 -13.83 17.42 -23.98
N LYS A 214 -13.47 16.42 -23.17
CA LYS A 214 -12.51 16.54 -22.06
C LYS A 214 -11.29 15.64 -22.29
N GLY A 215 -10.20 16.00 -21.64
CA GLY A 215 -8.96 15.22 -21.58
C GLY A 215 -8.63 14.77 -20.17
N TYR A 216 -8.26 13.51 -20.03
CA TYR A 216 -7.91 12.87 -18.75
C TYR A 216 -6.40 12.66 -18.60
N TYR A 217 -5.61 13.62 -19.08
CA TYR A 217 -4.16 13.66 -18.91
C TYR A 217 -3.76 13.86 -17.45
N GLY A 218 -2.47 13.66 -17.16
CA GLY A 218 -1.94 13.72 -15.79
C GLY A 218 -2.22 15.06 -15.11
N ARG A 219 -2.86 15.03 -13.93
CA ARG A 219 -3.02 16.20 -13.06
C ARG A 219 -2.72 15.86 -11.59
N GLY A 220 -2.21 16.85 -10.87
CA GLY A 220 -1.87 16.75 -9.45
C GLY A 220 -0.58 15.95 -9.16
N PRO A 221 -0.29 15.70 -7.87
CA PRO A 221 0.98 15.13 -7.41
C PRO A 221 1.26 13.73 -7.96
N ILE A 222 0.22 12.90 -8.14
CA ILE A 222 0.37 11.54 -8.68
C ILE A 222 0.19 11.48 -10.21
N GLN A 223 0.00 12.64 -10.86
CA GLN A 223 -0.39 12.72 -12.28
C GLN A 223 -1.56 11.79 -12.61
N LEU A 224 -2.69 11.97 -11.92
CA LEU A 224 -3.88 11.16 -12.13
C LEU A 224 -4.29 11.23 -13.61
N SER A 225 -4.36 10.07 -14.26
CA SER A 225 -4.62 9.94 -15.70
C SER A 225 -5.68 8.88 -15.97
N TRP A 226 -6.33 8.97 -17.12
CA TRP A 226 -7.41 8.11 -17.63
C TRP A 226 -8.80 8.34 -17.04
N ASN A 227 -9.82 8.35 -17.89
CA ASN A 227 -11.22 8.54 -17.52
C ASN A 227 -11.69 7.62 -16.39
N TYR A 228 -11.27 6.35 -16.39
CA TYR A 228 -11.66 5.42 -15.34
C TYR A 228 -11.08 5.77 -13.96
N ASN A 229 -9.90 6.40 -13.88
CA ASN A 229 -9.33 6.84 -12.60
C ASN A 229 -10.01 8.13 -12.12
N TYR A 230 -10.28 9.08 -13.02
CA TYR A 230 -11.04 10.29 -12.67
C TYR A 230 -12.45 9.95 -12.20
N GLY A 231 -13.15 9.04 -12.90
CA GLY A 231 -14.50 8.61 -12.53
C GLY A 231 -14.53 7.85 -11.19
N GLN A 232 -13.55 6.99 -10.95
CA GLN A 232 -13.37 6.29 -9.68
C GLN A 232 -13.10 7.26 -8.52
N PHE A 233 -12.13 8.17 -8.66
CA PHE A 233 -11.85 9.17 -7.64
C PHE A 233 -13.06 10.10 -7.40
N SER A 234 -13.77 10.47 -8.46
CA SER A 234 -15.01 11.26 -8.37
C SER A 234 -16.09 10.53 -7.57
N LYS A 235 -16.32 9.25 -7.87
CA LYS A 235 -17.28 8.41 -7.13
C LYS A 235 -16.86 8.25 -5.66
N PHE A 236 -15.57 8.09 -5.40
CA PHE A 236 -15.03 8.02 -4.04
C PHE A 236 -15.35 9.30 -3.26
N LEU A 237 -15.04 10.48 -3.82
CA LEU A 237 -15.10 11.73 -3.07
C LEU A 237 -16.53 12.31 -2.98
N TYR A 238 -17.30 12.20 -4.08
CA TYR A 238 -18.58 12.89 -4.25
C TYR A 238 -19.79 11.95 -4.26
N ASN A 239 -19.59 10.62 -4.19
CA ASN A 239 -20.63 9.63 -4.51
C ASN A 239 -21.29 9.87 -5.90
N ASP A 240 -20.55 10.51 -6.80
CA ASP A 240 -20.96 10.74 -8.18
C ASP A 240 -19.72 10.68 -9.07
N LYS A 241 -19.71 9.73 -10.00
CA LYS A 241 -18.62 9.54 -10.96
C LYS A 241 -18.49 10.70 -11.94
N ASN A 242 -19.55 11.48 -12.16
CA ASN A 242 -19.62 12.44 -13.25
C ASN A 242 -18.97 13.79 -12.93
N VAL A 243 -18.75 14.13 -11.65
CA VAL A 243 -18.17 15.42 -11.25
C VAL A 243 -16.82 15.64 -11.92
N LEU A 244 -15.88 14.71 -11.77
CA LEU A 244 -14.55 14.81 -12.39
C LEU A 244 -14.49 14.21 -13.80
N LEU A 245 -15.45 13.39 -14.22
CA LEU A 245 -15.56 13.01 -15.64
C LEU A 245 -15.90 14.22 -16.50
N ASN A 246 -16.76 15.11 -16.02
CA ASN A 246 -17.14 16.32 -16.75
C ASN A 246 -16.24 17.52 -16.44
N ASN A 247 -15.59 17.55 -15.27
CA ASN A 247 -14.73 18.65 -14.84
C ASN A 247 -13.35 18.16 -14.34
N PRO A 248 -12.55 17.47 -15.17
CA PRO A 248 -11.26 16.94 -14.75
C PRO A 248 -10.26 18.04 -14.35
N ASP A 249 -10.45 19.26 -14.86
CA ASP A 249 -9.58 20.41 -14.56
C ASP A 249 -9.67 20.90 -13.11
N LEU A 250 -10.67 20.48 -12.34
CA LEU A 250 -10.75 20.84 -10.92
C LEU A 250 -9.50 20.38 -10.14
N ILE A 251 -8.89 19.24 -10.53
CA ILE A 251 -7.66 18.73 -9.89
C ILE A 251 -6.46 19.67 -10.08
N GLN A 252 -6.39 20.41 -11.20
CA GLN A 252 -5.29 21.36 -11.45
C GLN A 252 -5.64 22.80 -11.02
N GLN A 253 -6.83 23.03 -10.45
CA GLN A 253 -7.30 24.33 -9.98
C GLN A 253 -7.32 24.43 -8.45
N ASP A 254 -7.47 23.30 -7.75
CA ASP A 254 -7.51 23.21 -6.30
C ASP A 254 -6.40 22.31 -5.77
N GLY A 255 -5.42 22.89 -5.07
CA GLY A 255 -4.28 22.16 -4.51
C GLY A 255 -4.66 21.14 -3.43
N VAL A 256 -5.73 21.37 -2.67
CA VAL A 256 -6.25 20.39 -1.70
C VAL A 256 -6.83 19.20 -2.44
N LEU A 257 -7.67 19.43 -3.46
CA LEU A 257 -8.22 18.37 -4.30
C LEU A 257 -7.11 17.60 -5.05
N ALA A 258 -6.04 18.29 -5.47
CA ALA A 258 -4.87 17.68 -6.08
C ALA A 258 -4.20 16.69 -5.12
N PHE A 259 -3.95 17.05 -3.86
CA PHE A 259 -3.41 16.12 -2.88
C PHE A 259 -4.38 15.00 -2.51
N LYS A 260 -5.69 15.27 -2.44
CA LYS A 260 -6.69 14.22 -2.22
C LYS A 260 -6.64 13.15 -3.31
N SER A 261 -6.43 13.52 -4.58
CA SER A 261 -6.33 12.54 -5.67
C SER A 261 -5.11 11.63 -5.52
N ALA A 262 -3.98 12.19 -5.08
CA ALA A 262 -2.76 11.44 -4.81
C ALA A 262 -2.91 10.49 -3.60
N ILE A 263 -3.48 10.97 -2.50
CA ILE A 263 -3.76 10.15 -1.31
C ILE A 263 -4.76 9.04 -1.65
N TRP A 264 -5.81 9.36 -2.41
CA TRP A 264 -6.77 8.36 -2.89
C TRP A 264 -6.09 7.26 -3.70
N PHE A 265 -5.30 7.61 -4.69
CA PHE A 265 -4.60 6.62 -5.51
C PHE A 265 -3.65 5.76 -4.66
N TRP A 266 -2.98 6.39 -3.69
CA TRP A 266 -2.04 5.71 -2.81
C TRP A 266 -2.71 4.69 -1.87
N MET A 267 -3.87 5.05 -1.32
CA MET A 267 -4.60 4.25 -0.32
C MET A 267 -5.56 3.24 -0.95
N MET A 268 -6.15 3.54 -2.11
CA MET A 268 -7.22 2.73 -2.71
C MET A 268 -6.63 1.54 -3.50
N PRO A 269 -6.91 0.28 -3.10
CA PRO A 269 -6.55 -0.87 -3.93
C PRO A 269 -7.36 -0.85 -5.24
N GLN A 270 -6.71 -1.20 -6.34
CA GLN A 270 -7.35 -1.31 -7.66
C GLN A 270 -7.11 -2.72 -8.19
N TRP A 271 -8.05 -3.62 -7.94
CA TRP A 271 -7.89 -5.03 -8.27
C TRP A 271 -7.39 -5.23 -9.71
N PRO A 272 -6.36 -6.06 -9.93
CA PRO A 272 -5.68 -6.94 -8.98
C PRO A 272 -4.54 -6.31 -8.15
N LYS A 273 -4.26 -5.02 -8.32
CA LYS A 273 -3.19 -4.34 -7.61
C LYS A 273 -3.58 -4.10 -6.13
N PRO A 274 -2.68 -4.34 -5.17
CA PRO A 274 -2.81 -3.78 -3.84
C PRO A 274 -2.67 -2.24 -3.91
N SER A 275 -3.01 -1.57 -2.82
CA SER A 275 -2.67 -0.16 -2.64
C SER A 275 -1.18 0.01 -2.34
N CYS A 276 -0.65 1.21 -2.61
CA CYS A 276 0.73 1.55 -2.23
C CYS A 276 0.88 1.53 -0.70
N HIS A 277 -0.14 1.97 0.03
CA HIS A 277 -0.19 1.88 1.49
C HIS A 277 0.00 0.45 2.00
N GLN A 278 -0.79 -0.51 1.48
CA GLN A 278 -0.68 -1.92 1.88
C GLN A 278 0.71 -2.49 1.63
N VAL A 279 1.36 -2.09 0.55
CA VAL A 279 2.73 -2.51 0.24
C VAL A 279 3.72 -1.91 1.24
N MET A 280 3.63 -0.61 1.54
CA MET A 280 4.58 0.06 2.44
C MET A 280 4.43 -0.36 3.89
N HIS A 281 3.25 -0.88 4.26
CA HIS A 281 2.98 -1.44 5.59
C HIS A 281 3.03 -2.98 5.63
N ASP A 282 3.51 -3.63 4.56
CA ASP A 282 3.61 -5.09 4.45
C ASP A 282 2.28 -5.84 4.71
N LEU A 283 1.16 -5.18 4.45
CA LEU A 283 -0.20 -5.72 4.59
C LEU A 283 -0.63 -6.55 3.38
N TRP A 284 0.02 -6.36 2.23
CA TRP A 284 -0.15 -7.20 1.06
C TRP A 284 0.93 -8.29 1.03
N VAL A 285 0.48 -9.54 1.04
CA VAL A 285 1.34 -10.71 0.93
C VAL A 285 0.82 -11.57 -0.22
N PRO A 286 1.55 -11.69 -1.34
CA PRO A 286 1.13 -12.53 -2.44
C PRO A 286 1.28 -14.02 -2.10
N ASN A 287 0.46 -14.87 -2.72
CA ASN A 287 0.54 -16.30 -2.52
C ASN A 287 1.77 -16.89 -3.23
N ILE A 288 2.36 -17.94 -2.66
CA ILE A 288 3.45 -18.67 -3.31
C ILE A 288 2.95 -19.23 -4.65
N GLY A 289 3.68 -18.95 -5.72
CA GLY A 289 3.33 -19.38 -7.08
C GLY A 289 2.46 -18.39 -7.84
N GLU A 290 1.92 -17.34 -7.19
CA GLU A 290 1.18 -16.25 -7.85
C GLU A 290 2.05 -15.51 -8.88
N TYR A 291 3.36 -15.50 -8.66
CA TYR A 291 4.32 -14.84 -9.52
C TYR A 291 5.44 -15.77 -9.96
N ALA A 292 5.68 -15.83 -11.27
CA ALA A 292 6.87 -16.45 -11.86
C ALA A 292 8.19 -15.75 -11.53
N MET A 293 8.19 -14.43 -11.31
CA MET A 293 9.41 -13.66 -11.05
C MET A 293 9.63 -13.46 -9.54
N ASN A 294 10.79 -13.88 -9.04
CA ASN A 294 11.16 -13.75 -7.62
C ASN A 294 11.08 -12.30 -7.12
N LYS A 295 11.36 -11.32 -7.98
CA LYS A 295 11.28 -9.89 -7.64
C LYS A 295 9.88 -9.45 -7.20
N MET A 296 8.81 -10.12 -7.63
CA MET A 296 7.44 -9.81 -7.20
C MET A 296 7.16 -10.15 -5.73
N TYR A 297 7.97 -11.01 -5.10
CA TYR A 297 7.83 -11.38 -3.70
C TYR A 297 8.64 -10.49 -2.76
N LEU A 298 9.46 -9.57 -3.29
CA LEU A 298 10.12 -8.55 -2.49
C LEU A 298 9.09 -7.52 -2.00
N LYS A 299 9.45 -6.74 -1.00
CA LYS A 299 8.59 -5.78 -0.31
C LYS A 299 9.07 -4.35 -0.51
N GLY A 300 8.24 -3.40 -0.13
CA GLY A 300 8.59 -1.99 -0.03
C GLY A 300 8.50 -1.23 -1.34
N PHE A 301 9.40 -0.26 -1.51
CA PHE A 301 9.24 0.84 -2.45
C PHE A 301 9.01 0.42 -3.91
N ALA A 302 9.72 -0.60 -4.41
CA ALA A 302 9.61 -1.01 -5.81
C ALA A 302 8.19 -1.39 -6.24
N HIS A 303 7.38 -1.98 -5.35
CA HIS A 303 5.99 -2.33 -5.65
C HIS A 303 5.12 -1.09 -5.87
N THR A 304 5.40 0.02 -5.18
CA THR A 304 4.69 1.29 -5.42
C THR A 304 4.89 1.76 -6.85
N ASN A 305 6.10 1.62 -7.39
CA ASN A 305 6.42 1.96 -8.78
C ASN A 305 5.66 1.05 -9.76
N ASN A 306 5.55 -0.25 -9.47
CA ASN A 306 4.80 -1.20 -10.31
C ASN A 306 3.29 -0.93 -10.29
N ILE A 307 2.75 -0.50 -9.14
CA ILE A 307 1.34 -0.06 -9.01
C ILE A 307 1.10 1.18 -9.88
N ILE A 308 1.95 2.20 -9.73
CA ILE A 308 1.81 3.52 -10.35
C ILE A 308 2.01 3.45 -11.87
N ASN A 309 3.12 2.87 -12.34
CA ASN A 309 3.47 2.89 -13.76
C ASN A 309 4.23 1.62 -14.24
N GLY A 310 3.91 0.47 -13.65
CA GLY A 310 4.65 -0.76 -13.87
C GLY A 310 4.72 -1.24 -15.32
N GLY A 311 3.64 -1.05 -16.08
CA GLY A 311 3.58 -1.41 -17.50
C GLY A 311 4.70 -0.80 -18.35
N LEU A 312 5.11 0.42 -18.01
CA LEU A 312 6.15 1.16 -18.73
C LEU A 312 7.51 1.06 -18.04
N GLU A 313 7.55 1.06 -16.71
CA GLU A 313 8.80 1.25 -15.95
C GLU A 313 9.38 -0.05 -15.37
N CYS A 314 8.54 -1.03 -15.04
CA CYS A 314 8.93 -2.12 -14.14
C CYS A 314 9.02 -3.50 -14.80
N ARG A 315 8.36 -3.69 -15.94
CA ARG A 315 8.16 -5.01 -16.56
C ARG A 315 9.21 -5.34 -17.60
N SER A 316 9.29 -6.62 -17.97
CA SER A 316 10.28 -7.14 -18.94
C SER A 316 10.26 -6.43 -20.31
N SER A 317 9.14 -5.81 -20.68
CA SER A 317 8.97 -4.99 -21.89
C SER A 317 9.38 -3.52 -21.73
N SER A 318 9.87 -3.10 -20.56
CA SER A 318 10.27 -1.72 -20.28
C SER A 318 11.45 -1.30 -21.15
N SER A 319 11.37 -0.10 -21.73
CA SER A 319 12.46 0.46 -22.53
C SER A 319 13.46 1.22 -21.65
N SER A 320 14.68 1.43 -22.16
CA SER A 320 15.74 2.15 -21.46
C SER A 320 15.33 3.57 -21.03
N VAL A 321 14.42 4.23 -21.77
CA VAL A 321 13.91 5.57 -21.44
C VAL A 321 13.03 5.57 -20.18
N PHE A 322 12.43 4.43 -19.84
CA PHE A 322 11.61 4.29 -18.64
C PHE A 322 12.38 3.68 -17.46
N THR A 323 13.33 2.78 -17.69
CA THR A 323 14.08 2.15 -16.59
C THR A 323 14.97 3.15 -15.84
N VAL A 324 15.48 4.19 -16.52
CA VAL A 324 16.18 5.30 -15.85
C VAL A 324 15.29 6.06 -14.86
N LYS A 325 13.97 6.06 -15.07
CA LYS A 325 13.00 6.69 -14.15
C LYS A 325 12.85 5.86 -12.87
N VAL A 326 13.01 4.53 -12.94
CA VAL A 326 13.00 3.64 -11.76
C VAL A 326 14.20 3.95 -10.85
N ALA A 327 15.38 4.13 -11.45
CA ALA A 327 16.58 4.52 -10.70
C ALA A 327 16.38 5.88 -10.01
N LEU A 328 15.87 6.88 -10.75
CA LEU A 328 15.56 8.20 -10.20
C LEU A 328 14.56 8.13 -9.02
N ARG A 329 13.50 7.32 -9.14
CA ARG A 329 12.54 7.11 -8.04
C ARG A 329 13.24 6.51 -6.80
N SER A 330 14.12 5.52 -6.99
CA SER A 330 14.90 4.92 -5.89
C SER A 330 15.82 5.95 -5.22
N ASP A 331 16.52 6.78 -6.00
CA ASP A 331 17.40 7.82 -5.48
C ASP A 331 16.63 8.87 -4.69
N LEU A 332 15.47 9.33 -5.20
CA LEU A 332 14.55 10.22 -4.48
C LEU A 332 14.04 9.59 -3.18
N TYR A 333 13.66 8.32 -3.21
CA TYR A 333 13.21 7.60 -2.02
C TYR A 333 14.28 7.59 -0.93
N LYS A 334 15.49 7.16 -1.27
CA LYS A 334 16.63 7.10 -0.34
C LYS A 334 16.99 8.48 0.20
N TYR A 335 16.96 9.51 -0.67
CA TYR A 335 17.16 10.89 -0.25
C TYR A 335 16.12 11.33 0.79
N TYR A 336 14.83 11.10 0.54
CA TYR A 336 13.77 11.47 1.47
C TYR A 336 13.85 10.69 2.78
N LEU A 337 14.20 9.40 2.76
CA LEU A 337 14.42 8.64 3.99
C LEU A 337 15.50 9.26 4.88
N GLY A 338 16.59 9.75 4.29
CA GLY A 338 17.65 10.46 5.02
C GLY A 338 17.15 11.75 5.66
N ILE A 339 16.37 12.55 4.93
CA ILE A 339 15.75 13.78 5.47
C ILE A 339 14.76 13.48 6.59
N LEU A 340 14.06 12.35 6.50
CA LEU A 340 13.11 11.87 7.51
C LEU A 340 13.79 11.15 8.69
N GLY A 341 15.12 11.14 8.74
CA GLY A 341 15.90 10.72 9.90
C GLY A 341 16.34 9.26 9.91
N LEU A 342 16.16 8.51 8.81
CA LEU A 342 16.78 7.19 8.71
C LEU A 342 18.28 7.33 8.47
N ASN A 343 19.07 6.51 9.16
CA ASN A 343 20.51 6.45 8.96
C ASN A 343 20.88 5.60 7.74
N SER A 344 22.14 5.68 7.29
CA SER A 344 22.62 4.98 6.09
C SER A 344 22.43 3.45 6.14
N ASN A 345 22.51 2.83 7.32
CA ASN A 345 22.29 1.39 7.45
C ASN A 345 20.81 1.02 7.25
N GLN A 346 19.89 1.83 7.79
CA GLN A 346 18.45 1.65 7.59
C GLN A 346 18.09 1.87 6.12
N ILE A 347 18.66 2.89 5.47
CA ILE A 347 18.45 3.17 4.04
C ILE A 347 19.00 2.03 3.17
N ALA A 348 20.20 1.52 3.47
CA ALA A 348 20.76 0.36 2.77
C ALA A 348 19.89 -0.89 2.96
N GLY A 349 19.20 -0.99 4.10
CA GLY A 349 18.24 -2.04 4.40
C GLY A 349 17.11 -2.17 3.37
N GLU A 350 16.72 -1.08 2.72
CA GLU A 350 15.66 -1.05 1.69
C GLU A 350 16.01 -1.78 0.38
N ASP A 351 17.28 -2.18 0.20
CA ASP A 351 17.73 -3.02 -0.93
C ASP A 351 18.33 -4.36 -0.46
N SER A 352 17.95 -4.83 0.73
CA SER A 352 18.48 -6.04 1.33
C SER A 352 17.39 -7.01 1.77
N GLY A 353 17.75 -8.30 1.84
CA GLY A 353 16.85 -9.35 2.34
C GLY A 353 15.56 -9.45 1.51
N GLN A 354 14.44 -9.09 2.12
CA GLN A 354 13.12 -9.12 1.49
C GLN A 354 12.73 -7.80 0.80
N TYR A 355 13.60 -6.77 0.77
CA TYR A 355 13.26 -5.45 0.23
C TYR A 355 14.02 -5.12 -1.04
N THR A 356 13.39 -4.31 -1.89
CA THR A 356 14.08 -3.64 -2.99
C THR A 356 13.42 -2.31 -3.32
N THR A 357 14.25 -1.34 -3.73
CA THR A 357 13.82 -0.03 -4.22
C THR A 357 13.68 0.03 -5.74
N THR A 358 14.12 -0.99 -6.48
CA THR A 358 14.08 -0.98 -7.96
C THR A 358 13.19 -2.09 -8.51
N CYS A 359 12.10 -1.71 -9.17
CA CYS A 359 11.18 -2.66 -9.79
C CYS A 359 11.71 -3.28 -11.09
N PHE A 360 12.74 -2.68 -11.70
CA PHE A 360 13.43 -3.18 -12.89
C PHE A 360 14.94 -2.97 -12.74
N GLN A 361 15.72 -3.98 -13.10
CA GLN A 361 17.18 -3.88 -13.25
C GLN A 361 17.61 -4.43 -14.61
N GLU A 362 17.07 -5.59 -14.97
CA GLU A 362 17.24 -6.28 -16.25
C GLU A 362 16.02 -7.17 -16.49
N THR A 363 15.86 -7.73 -17.70
CA THR A 363 14.69 -8.54 -18.07
C THR A 363 14.48 -9.75 -17.15
N SER A 364 15.56 -10.44 -16.77
CA SER A 364 15.58 -11.56 -15.81
C SER A 364 15.27 -11.14 -14.37
N ASN A 365 15.28 -9.85 -14.09
CA ASN A 365 15.11 -9.26 -12.76
C ASN A 365 14.20 -8.03 -12.82
N ALA A 366 13.06 -8.21 -13.48
CA ALA A 366 11.97 -7.26 -13.60
C ALA A 366 10.77 -7.73 -12.78
N MET A 367 9.99 -6.78 -12.27
CA MET A 367 8.64 -7.09 -11.81
C MET A 367 7.76 -7.48 -13.01
N GLN A 368 6.58 -8.01 -12.74
CA GLN A 368 5.61 -8.39 -13.76
C GLN A 368 4.23 -7.84 -13.42
N ASP A 369 3.24 -8.17 -14.26
CA ASP A 369 1.87 -7.77 -13.99
C ASP A 369 1.31 -8.47 -12.75
N TYR A 370 0.36 -7.80 -12.10
CA TYR A 370 -0.41 -8.38 -11.00
C TYR A 370 -1.38 -9.40 -11.60
N GLN A 371 -1.33 -10.62 -11.10
CA GLN A 371 -2.27 -11.63 -11.52
C GLN A 371 -3.56 -11.44 -10.72
N SER A 372 -4.70 -11.38 -11.39
CA SER A 372 -5.96 -11.52 -10.67
C SER A 372 -6.01 -12.93 -10.11
N ALA A 373 -6.51 -13.09 -8.88
CA ALA A 373 -6.80 -14.41 -8.29
C ALA A 373 -7.79 -15.26 -9.13
N ASN A 374 -8.26 -14.77 -10.29
CA ASN A 374 -9.11 -15.48 -11.24
C ASN A 374 -8.50 -15.55 -12.66
N VAL A 375 -7.22 -15.22 -12.88
CA VAL A 375 -6.59 -15.49 -14.19
C VAL A 375 -6.12 -16.94 -14.21
N LEU A 376 -7.04 -17.79 -14.67
CA LEU A 376 -6.82 -19.15 -15.17
C LEU A 376 -6.40 -20.15 -14.09
N ALA A 377 -7.12 -21.26 -14.03
CA ALA A 377 -6.69 -22.44 -13.33
C ALA A 377 -5.25 -22.83 -13.75
N THR A 378 -4.24 -22.43 -12.96
CA THR A 378 -3.20 -23.40 -12.62
C THR A 378 -3.98 -24.54 -11.98
N LYS A 379 -3.81 -25.76 -12.51
CA LYS A 379 -4.50 -26.93 -11.95
C LYS A 379 -4.32 -26.87 -10.43
N CYS A 380 -5.42 -26.60 -9.73
CA CYS A 380 -5.36 -26.44 -8.29
C CYS A 380 -4.93 -27.80 -7.76
N PHE A 381 -3.88 -27.81 -6.94
CA PHE A 381 -3.47 -29.03 -6.27
C PHE A 381 -4.70 -29.57 -5.54
N ASP A 382 -5.13 -30.78 -5.87
CA ASP A 382 -6.40 -31.30 -5.39
C ASP A 382 -6.29 -31.65 -3.90
N LEU A 383 -6.78 -30.75 -3.06
CA LEU A 383 -6.73 -30.90 -1.61
C LEU A 383 -7.68 -31.98 -1.11
N GLU A 384 -8.78 -32.27 -1.83
CA GLU A 384 -9.77 -33.26 -1.39
C GLU A 384 -9.20 -34.68 -1.42
N ASN A 385 -8.24 -34.93 -2.32
CA ASN A 385 -7.61 -36.24 -2.50
C ASN A 385 -6.16 -36.30 -2.00
N PHE A 386 -5.73 -35.32 -1.21
CA PHE A 386 -4.43 -35.32 -0.56
C PHE A 386 -4.55 -35.63 0.93
N ILE A 387 -3.92 -36.72 1.36
CA ILE A 387 -3.95 -37.19 2.75
C ILE A 387 -2.54 -37.08 3.32
N TYR A 388 -2.43 -36.47 4.50
CA TYR A 388 -1.21 -36.47 5.29
C TYR A 388 -1.55 -36.75 6.75
N SER A 389 -1.12 -37.90 7.25
CA SER A 389 -1.51 -38.37 8.58
C SER A 389 -0.49 -39.34 9.17
N PRO A 390 -0.38 -39.45 10.50
CA PRO A 390 -1.06 -38.61 11.49
C PRO A 390 -0.46 -37.19 11.56
N ASN A 391 -1.30 -36.20 11.86
CA ASN A 391 -0.87 -34.84 12.18
C ASN A 391 -1.66 -34.35 13.41
N PRO A 392 -1.04 -34.19 14.60
CA PRO A 392 0.39 -34.20 14.85
C PRO A 392 1.09 -35.56 14.60
N VAL A 393 2.30 -35.52 14.06
CA VAL A 393 3.12 -36.70 13.77
C VAL A 393 4.02 -37.04 14.97
N GLN A 394 4.13 -38.34 15.27
CA GLN A 394 5.07 -38.86 16.28
C GLN A 394 6.33 -39.42 15.64
N GLU A 395 6.21 -40.40 14.77
CA GLU A 395 7.37 -41.08 14.14
C GLU A 395 7.34 -40.93 12.63
N ASN A 396 6.31 -41.45 11.96
CA ASN A 396 6.19 -41.40 10.51
C ASN A 396 4.96 -40.61 10.08
N LEU A 397 5.13 -39.70 9.13
CA LEU A 397 4.04 -39.02 8.43
C LEU A 397 3.80 -39.71 7.10
N THR A 398 2.63 -40.33 6.95
CA THR A 398 2.19 -40.90 5.67
C THR A 398 1.62 -39.78 4.81
N ILE A 399 2.04 -39.73 3.55
CA ILE A 399 1.58 -38.78 2.54
C ILE A 399 1.01 -39.58 1.37
N GLN A 400 -0.22 -39.28 0.95
CA GLN A 400 -0.88 -39.92 -0.18
C GLN A 400 -1.54 -38.88 -1.08
N TYR A 401 -1.45 -39.09 -2.37
CA TYR A 401 -2.09 -38.26 -3.38
C TYR A 401 -2.58 -39.09 -4.55
N LYS A 402 -3.66 -38.64 -5.20
CA LYS A 402 -4.20 -39.33 -6.38
C LYS A 402 -3.28 -39.29 -7.62
N LYS A 403 -2.29 -38.39 -7.65
CA LYS A 403 -1.28 -38.25 -8.72
C LYS A 403 0.12 -38.61 -8.22
N ASN A 404 1.06 -38.79 -9.13
CA ASN A 404 2.46 -38.99 -8.78
C ASN A 404 3.03 -37.76 -8.09
N ILE A 405 3.50 -37.93 -6.85
CA ILE A 405 4.22 -36.91 -6.10
C ILE A 405 5.64 -36.87 -6.67
N ASP A 406 6.03 -35.75 -7.26
CA ASP A 406 7.38 -35.59 -7.82
C ASP A 406 8.40 -35.49 -6.70
N GLN A 407 8.09 -34.64 -5.70
CA GLN A 407 8.94 -34.37 -4.56
C GLN A 407 8.16 -33.74 -3.40
N ILE A 408 8.71 -33.86 -2.21
CA ILE A 408 8.29 -33.15 -1.00
C ILE A 408 9.44 -32.31 -0.44
N VAL A 409 9.12 -31.18 0.17
CA VAL A 409 10.08 -30.26 0.79
C VAL A 409 9.57 -29.86 2.18
N ILE A 410 10.41 -29.96 3.20
CA ILE A 410 10.12 -29.54 4.57
C ILE A 410 10.82 -28.21 4.83
N TYR A 411 10.06 -27.24 5.31
CA TYR A 411 10.57 -25.95 5.76
C TYR A 411 10.35 -25.75 7.25
N GLY A 412 11.26 -25.03 7.90
CA GLY A 412 11.01 -24.44 9.21
C GLY A 412 10.01 -23.29 9.13
N LEU A 413 9.52 -22.80 10.28
CA LEU A 413 8.68 -21.61 10.35
C LEU A 413 9.41 -20.32 9.91
N ASP A 414 10.73 -20.35 9.92
CA ASP A 414 11.60 -19.30 9.39
C ASP A 414 11.71 -19.34 7.85
N GLY A 415 11.08 -20.32 7.20
CA GLY A 415 11.10 -20.52 5.74
C GLY A 415 12.36 -21.19 5.21
N LYS A 416 13.28 -21.62 6.08
CA LYS A 416 14.50 -22.32 5.66
C LYS A 416 14.16 -23.76 5.24
N GLU A 417 14.71 -24.19 4.11
CA GLU A 417 14.60 -25.59 3.67
C GLU A 417 15.39 -26.48 4.64
N ILE A 418 14.68 -27.44 5.24
CA ILE A 418 15.24 -28.43 6.16
C ILE A 418 15.57 -29.71 5.41
N GLN A 419 14.65 -30.14 4.53
CA GLN A 419 14.82 -31.38 3.78
C GLN A 419 14.03 -31.36 2.48
N LYS A 420 14.60 -31.98 1.44
CA LYS A 420 13.96 -32.17 0.14
C LYS A 420 14.10 -33.61 -0.31
N ILE A 421 12.99 -34.25 -0.69
CA ILE A 421 12.94 -35.68 -1.01
C ILE A 421 12.19 -35.89 -2.34
N PRO A 422 12.81 -36.47 -3.38
CA PRO A 422 12.12 -36.93 -4.57
C PRO A 422 11.36 -38.23 -4.31
N ILE A 423 10.11 -38.36 -4.79
CA ILE A 423 9.22 -39.49 -4.46
C ILE A 423 8.88 -40.33 -5.71
N GLN A 424 8.38 -39.68 -6.77
CA GLN A 424 7.95 -40.30 -8.03
C GLN A 424 6.92 -41.45 -7.86
N LYS A 425 6.05 -41.31 -6.87
CA LYS A 425 5.00 -42.28 -6.47
C LYS A 425 3.78 -41.54 -5.95
N THR A 426 2.63 -42.21 -5.88
CA THR A 426 1.38 -41.66 -5.31
C THR A 426 1.35 -41.66 -3.78
N SER A 427 2.33 -42.30 -3.12
CA SER A 427 2.47 -42.31 -1.66
C SER A 427 3.93 -42.23 -1.23
N ALA A 428 4.13 -41.66 -0.05
CA ALA A 428 5.42 -41.55 0.62
C ALA A 428 5.26 -41.68 2.13
N GLU A 429 6.30 -42.16 2.80
CA GLU A 429 6.44 -42.04 4.25
C GLU A 429 7.62 -41.16 4.57
N LEU A 430 7.38 -40.17 5.43
CA LEU A 430 8.41 -39.27 5.94
C LEU A 430 8.73 -39.65 7.38
N ASP A 431 9.96 -40.11 7.60
CA ASP A 431 10.53 -40.30 8.94
C ASP A 431 10.76 -38.95 9.60
N SER A 432 9.96 -38.66 10.61
CA SER A 432 9.94 -37.38 11.33
C SER A 432 10.79 -37.40 12.60
N ASN A 433 11.46 -38.51 12.93
CA ASN A 433 12.34 -38.60 14.11
C ASN A 433 13.55 -37.66 14.04
N LYS A 434 13.86 -37.16 12.83
CA LYS A 434 14.93 -36.19 12.57
C LYS A 434 14.52 -34.76 12.86
N PHE A 435 13.25 -34.50 13.15
CA PHE A 435 12.73 -33.17 13.44
C PHE A 435 12.51 -33.00 14.95
N GLU A 436 12.88 -31.84 15.45
CA GLU A 436 12.56 -31.45 16.83
C GLU A 436 11.05 -31.24 17.01
N LYS A 437 10.59 -31.18 18.26
CA LYS A 437 9.19 -30.86 18.55
C LYS A 437 8.88 -29.45 18.09
N GLY A 438 7.86 -29.28 17.26
CA GLY A 438 7.58 -27.98 16.65
C GLY A 438 6.62 -28.04 15.46
N ILE A 439 6.45 -26.89 14.81
CA ILE A 439 5.64 -26.75 13.61
C ILE A 439 6.57 -26.65 12.41
N TYR A 440 6.25 -27.37 11.35
CA TYR A 440 6.95 -27.31 10.07
C TYR A 440 5.96 -27.13 8.92
N LEU A 441 6.48 -26.72 7.77
CA LEU A 441 5.71 -26.60 6.53
C LEU A 441 6.15 -27.68 5.55
N LEU A 442 5.22 -28.56 5.16
CA LEU A 442 5.41 -29.58 4.14
C LEU A 442 4.90 -29.04 2.80
N LYS A 443 5.79 -28.75 1.87
CA LYS A 443 5.45 -28.49 0.47
C LYS A 443 5.45 -29.79 -0.32
N VAL A 444 4.37 -30.07 -1.03
CA VAL A 444 4.26 -31.21 -1.95
C VAL A 444 4.20 -30.70 -3.38
N ILE A 445 4.92 -31.33 -4.29
CA ILE A 445 4.97 -30.98 -5.72
C ILE A 445 4.61 -32.22 -6.53
N SER A 446 3.69 -32.08 -7.49
CA SER A 446 3.16 -33.17 -8.31
C SER A 446 2.74 -32.64 -9.68
N GLU A 447 3.36 -33.12 -10.74
CA GLU A 447 3.04 -32.80 -12.14
C GLU A 447 2.98 -31.29 -12.43
N GLY A 448 3.87 -30.51 -11.80
CA GLY A 448 3.92 -29.05 -11.89
C GLY A 448 2.94 -28.29 -10.98
N GLU A 449 2.13 -28.99 -10.20
CA GLU A 449 1.25 -28.45 -9.15
C GLU A 449 1.98 -28.48 -7.80
N SER A 450 1.62 -27.59 -6.86
CA SER A 450 2.14 -27.69 -5.48
C SER A 450 1.17 -27.18 -4.42
N ALA A 451 1.25 -27.75 -3.22
CA ALA A 451 0.52 -27.29 -2.04
C ALA A 451 1.44 -27.32 -0.80
N ILE A 452 1.12 -26.50 0.20
CA ILE A 452 1.86 -26.44 1.47
C ILE A 452 0.92 -26.78 2.63
N PHE A 453 1.35 -27.68 3.50
CA PHE A 453 0.61 -28.16 4.65
C PHE A 453 1.38 -27.89 5.92
N ARG A 454 0.67 -27.52 6.98
CA ARG A 454 1.25 -27.39 8.32
C ARG A 454 1.33 -28.77 8.97
N ILE A 455 2.54 -29.20 9.31
CA ILE A 455 2.76 -30.42 10.09
C ILE A 455 3.21 -30.05 11.51
N VAL A 456 2.72 -30.78 12.50
CA VAL A 456 3.08 -30.59 13.92
C VAL A 456 3.81 -31.83 14.38
N LYS A 457 5.06 -31.69 14.80
CA LYS A 457 5.86 -32.78 15.40
C LYS A 457 5.70 -32.71 16.92
N ASN A 458 5.16 -33.79 17.50
CA ASN A 458 4.99 -33.93 18.95
C ASN A 458 6.16 -34.60 19.65
#